data_AF-B7XDN2-F1
#
_entry.id   AF-B7XDN2-F1
#
_cell.length_a   1.000
_cell.length_b   1.000
_cell.length_c   1.000
_cell.angle_alpha   90.00
_cell.angle_beta   90.00
_cell.angle_gamma   90.00
#
_symmetry.space_group_name_H-M   'P 1'
#
loop_
_entity.id
_entity.type
_entity.pdbx_description
1 polymer ?
#
loop_
_entity_poly.entity_id
_entity_poly.type
_entity_poly.pdbx_seq_one_letter_code
_entity_poly.pdbx_strand_id
1 'polypeptide(L)' 'MIQPQTHLNVADNSGARELMCIRIIGASNRRYAHIGDVIVAVIKDAVPNMPLERSEVV' A
#
# COMPACT_ATOMS: atom_id res chain seq x y z
N MET A 1 5.88 -12.08 -1.68
CA MET A 1 4.67 -12.36 -0.87
C MET A 1 4.44 -11.17 0.02
N ILE A 2 3.22 -10.64 0.08
CA ILE A 2 2.88 -9.44 0.83
C ILE A 2 1.86 -9.82 1.90
N GLN A 3 2.06 -9.40 3.14
CA GLN A 3 1.12 -9.60 4.25
C GLN A 3 0.83 -8.25 4.94
N PRO A 4 -0.17 -8.16 5.83
CA PRO A 4 -0.34 -6.97 6.65
C PRO A 4 0.98 -6.59 7.35
N GLN A 5 1.21 -5.28 7.48
CA GLN A 5 2.44 -4.65 7.99
C GLN A 5 3.68 -4.77 7.07
N THR A 6 3.55 -5.32 5.86
CA THR A 6 4.64 -5.28 4.88
C THR A 6 4.79 -3.88 4.31
N HIS A 7 6.02 -3.36 4.28
CA HIS A 7 6.37 -2.11 3.62
C HIS A 7 6.68 -2.34 2.14
N LEU A 8 6.20 -1.44 1.28
CA LEU A 8 6.25 -1.55 -0.17
C LEU A 8 6.69 -0.23 -0.78
N ASN A 9 7.58 -0.30 -1.77
CA ASN A 9 7.90 0.85 -2.61
C ASN A 9 6.80 1.08 -3.64
N VAL A 10 6.50 2.34 -3.91
CA VAL A 10 5.54 2.73 -4.95
C VAL A 10 6.28 2.91 -6.27
N ALA A 11 5.69 2.41 -7.35
CA ALA A 11 6.23 2.47 -8.70
C ALA A 11 5.25 3.17 -9.65
N ASP A 12 4.82 4.38 -9.27
CA ASP A 12 3.95 5.24 -10.06
C ASP A 12 4.34 6.73 -9.89
N ASN A 13 3.51 7.64 -10.41
CA ASN A 13 3.67 9.08 -10.33
C ASN A 13 2.63 9.77 -9.40
N SER A 14 2.00 9.02 -8.49
CA SER A 14 0.97 9.54 -7.58
C SER A 14 1.52 10.48 -6.50
N GLY A 15 2.82 10.37 -6.21
CA GLY A 15 3.49 11.12 -5.14
C GLY A 15 3.73 10.30 -3.87
N ALA A 16 3.11 9.13 -3.72
CA ALA A 16 3.47 8.19 -2.67
C ALA A 16 4.83 7.53 -2.97
N ARG A 17 5.64 7.29 -1.93
CA ARG A 17 6.96 6.64 -2.04
C ARG A 17 7.00 5.30 -1.33
N GLU A 18 6.44 5.26 -0.13
CA GLU A 18 6.39 4.07 0.70
C GLU A 18 4.97 3.84 1.22
N LEU A 19 4.51 2.60 1.13
CA LEU A 19 3.22 2.14 1.64
C LEU A 19 3.42 1.04 2.67
N MET A 20 2.48 0.91 3.60
CA MET A 20 2.36 -0.26 4.46
C MET A 20 1.02 -0.96 4.21
N CYS A 21 1.06 -2.22 3.81
CA CYS A 21 -0.15 -3.03 3.63
C CYS A 21 -0.91 -3.17 4.97
N ILE A 22 -2.20 -2.89 4.97
CA ILE A 22 -3.07 -3.11 6.15
C ILE A 22 -4.04 -4.26 5.94
N ARG A 23 -4.45 -4.53 4.69
CA ARG A 23 -5.41 -5.60 4.38
C ARG A 23 -5.24 -6.08 2.94
N ILE A 24 -5.50 -7.36 2.70
CA ILE A 24 -5.61 -7.94 1.37
C ILE A 24 -7.10 -8.02 0.99
N ILE A 25 -7.48 -7.52 -0.17
CA ILE A 25 -8.88 -7.56 -0.65
C ILE A 25 -9.19 -8.94 -1.23
N GLY A 26 -10.44 -9.39 -1.08
CA GLY A 26 -10.89 -10.69 -1.60
C GLY A 26 -10.35 -11.90 -0.82
N ALA A 27 -9.77 -11.66 0.35
CA ALA A 27 -9.20 -12.69 1.20
C ALA A 27 -10.08 -12.92 2.43
N SER A 28 -10.86 -14.02 2.46
CA SER A 28 -11.45 -14.51 3.71
C SER A 28 -10.44 -15.29 4.56
N ASN A 29 -9.46 -15.95 3.91
CA ASN A 29 -8.41 -16.76 4.56
C ASN A 29 -7.01 -16.64 3.91
N ARG A 30 -6.78 -15.71 2.95
CA ARG A 30 -5.44 -15.58 2.35
C ARG A 30 -4.51 -14.85 3.31
N ARG A 31 -3.41 -15.51 3.67
CA ARG A 31 -2.34 -14.95 4.50
C ARG A 31 -1.40 -14.02 3.72
N TYR A 32 -1.34 -14.18 2.39
CA TYR A 32 -0.41 -13.48 1.52
C TYR A 32 -1.03 -13.06 0.19
N ALA A 33 -0.65 -11.86 -0.26
CA ALA A 33 -0.86 -11.34 -1.59
C ALA A 33 0.38 -11.55 -2.49
N HIS A 34 0.11 -11.67 -3.79
CA HIS A 34 1.07 -11.84 -4.87
C HIS A 34 0.79 -10.81 -5.98
N ILE A 35 1.57 -10.88 -7.06
CA ILE A 35 1.39 -10.02 -8.23
C ILE A 35 -0.04 -10.17 -8.75
N GLY A 36 -0.74 -9.04 -8.95
CA GLY A 36 -2.12 -8.98 -9.43
C GLY A 36 -3.19 -8.95 -8.32
N ASP A 37 -2.82 -9.21 -7.07
CA ASP A 37 -3.75 -9.05 -5.93
C ASP A 37 -3.87 -7.57 -5.52
N VAL A 38 -5.07 -7.15 -5.12
CA VAL A 38 -5.34 -5.80 -4.62
C VAL A 38 -5.25 -5.78 -3.09
N ILE A 39 -4.59 -4.77 -2.56
CA ILE A 39 -4.43 -4.53 -1.13
C ILE A 39 -4.98 -3.16 -0.76
N VAL A 40 -5.32 -2.99 0.51
CA VAL A 40 -5.48 -1.68 1.15
C VAL A 40 -4.19 -1.37 1.88
N ALA A 41 -3.68 -0.15 1.74
CA ALA A 41 -2.43 0.29 2.32
C ALA A 41 -2.53 1.70 2.91
N VAL A 42 -1.60 2.04 3.80
CA VAL A 42 -1.43 3.40 4.34
C VAL A 42 -0.12 3.99 3.85
N ILE A 43 -0.15 5.26 3.48
CA ILE A 43 1.03 5.98 2.99
C ILE A 43 1.98 6.30 4.16
N LYS A 44 3.22 5.83 4.08
CA LYS A 44 4.28 6.05 5.08
C LYS A 44 5.22 7.19 4.73
N ASP A 45 5.49 7.36 3.44
CA ASP A 45 6.24 8.49 2.89
C ASP A 45 5.57 9.01 1.61
N ALA A 46 5.49 10.33 1.48
CA ALA A 46 4.87 11.03 0.35
C ALA A 46 5.68 12.27 -0.02
N VAL A 47 5.68 12.60 -1.31
CA VAL A 47 6.26 13.84 -1.83
C VAL A 47 5.41 15.03 -1.37
N PRO A 48 6.00 16.12 -0.83
CA PRO A 48 5.25 17.33 -0.48
C PRO A 48 4.55 17.97 -1.68
N ASN A 49 3.45 18.68 -1.45
CA ASN A 49 2.68 19.42 -2.46
C ASN A 49 2.08 18.54 -3.59
N MET A 50 1.90 17.24 -3.33
CA MET A 50 1.16 16.32 -4.20
C MET A 50 -0.23 16.02 -3.59
N PRO A 51 -1.19 15.47 -4.36
CA PRO A 51 -2.52 15.19 -3.85
C PRO A 51 -2.57 14.16 -2.72
N LEU A 52 -1.61 13.22 -2.68
CA LEU A 52 -1.55 12.18 -1.65
C LEU A 52 -0.74 12.63 -0.45
N GLU A 53 -1.29 12.42 0.74
CA GLU A 53 -0.66 12.82 2.00
C GLU A 53 -0.19 11.63 2.84
N ARG A 54 0.80 11.87 3.70
CA ARG A 54 1.25 10.85 4.67
C ARG A 54 0.10 10.47 5.61
N SER A 55 -0.06 9.18 5.85
CA SER A 55 -1.13 8.58 6.67
C SER A 55 -2.49 8.46 6.00
N GLU A 56 -2.63 8.88 4.74
CA GLU A 56 -3.81 8.56 3.93
C GLU A 56 -3.90 7.05 3.65
N VAL A 57 -5.13 6.55 3.54
CA VAL A 57 -5.42 5.13 3.25
C VAL A 57 -5.89 5.00 1.81
N VAL A 58 -5.25 4.11 1.06
CA VAL A 58 -5.49 3.84 -0.36
C VAL A 58 -5.69 2.35 -0.64
#